data_AF-A0A4D8XXM8-F1
#
_entry.id   AF-A0A4D8XXM8-F1
#
_cell.length_a   1.000
_cell.length_b   1.000
_cell.length_c   1.000
_cell.angle_alpha   90.00
_cell.angle_beta   90.00
_cell.angle_gamma   90.00
#
_symmetry.space_group_name_H-M   'P 1'
#
loop_
_entity.id
_entity.type
_entity.pdbx_description
1 polymer ?
#
loop_
_entity_poly.entity_id
_entity_poly.type
_entity_poly.pdbx_seq_one_letter_code
_entity_poly.pdbx_strand_id
1 'polypeptide(L)'
;MADQHFLYLAVIALLIAATTARSFVDDDIIQDELMKRGSPCSCIRYERIVTGVYWFARKTCPDGYGYDYSCDRWTGICCAAL
;
A
#
# COMPACT_ATOMS: atom_id res chain seq x y z
N MET A 1 23.95 37.09 13.17
CA MET A 1 22.66 36.99 12.44
C MET A 1 22.77 35.85 11.43
N ALA A 2 22.79 34.61 11.89
CA ALA A 2 22.82 33.42 11.03
C ALA A 2 21.84 32.34 11.53
N ASP A 3 20.84 32.74 12.33
CA ASP A 3 20.03 31.79 13.11
C ASP A 3 18.63 31.59 12.53
N GLN A 4 18.06 32.58 11.84
CA GLN A 4 16.66 32.51 11.43
C GLN A 4 16.43 31.69 10.15
N HIS A 5 17.41 31.68 9.24
CA HIS A 5 17.32 30.92 7.98
C HIS A 5 17.57 29.42 8.21
N PHE A 6 18.47 29.08 9.14
CA PHE A 6 18.76 27.69 9.49
C PHE A 6 17.57 26.99 10.14
N LEU A 7 16.87 27.68 11.04
CA LEU A 7 15.67 27.13 11.68
C LEU A 7 14.55 26.88 10.66
N TYR A 8 14.38 27.78 9.69
CA TYR A 8 13.35 27.64 8.66
C TYR A 8 13.61 26.43 7.75
N LEU A 9 14.87 26.22 7.34
CA LEU A 9 15.26 25.06 6.55
C LEU A 9 15.11 23.75 7.33
N ALA A 10 15.43 23.75 8.63
CA ALA A 10 15.25 22.58 9.47
C ALA A 10 13.76 22.20 9.62
N VAL A 11 12.87 23.18 9.81
CA VAL A 11 11.42 22.94 9.91
C VAL A 11 10.85 22.44 8.58
N ILE A 12 11.29 23.01 7.45
CA ILE A 12 10.87 22.54 6.12
C ILE A 12 11.34 21.10 5.88
N ALA A 13 12.59 20.75 6.23
CA ALA A 13 13.11 19.40 6.08
C ALA A 13 12.31 18.38 6.92
N LEU A 14 11.94 18.74 8.15
CA LEU A 14 11.08 17.92 9.02
C LEU A 14 9.67 17.73 8.45
N LEU A 15 9.08 18.77 7.87
CA LEU A 15 7.76 18.70 7.23
C LEU A 15 7.77 17.77 6.00
N ILE A 16 8.84 17.81 5.20
CA ILE A 16 9.00 16.94 4.02
C ILE A 16 9.23 15.48 4.45
N ALA A 17 10.02 15.24 5.51
CA ALA A 17 10.23 13.89 6.04
C ALA A 17 8.94 13.28 6.63
N ALA A 18 8.11 14.11 7.27
CA ALA A 18 6.84 13.67 7.85
C ALA A 18 5.78 13.35 6.77
N THR A 19 5.76 14.08 5.65
CA THR A 19 4.82 13.80 4.55
C THR A 19 5.19 12.55 3.78
N THR A 20 6.48 12.26 3.57
CA THR A 20 6.88 11.00 2.93
C THR A 20 6.58 9.81 3.82
N ALA A 21 6.89 9.86 5.13
CA ALA A 21 6.59 8.77 6.05
C ALA A 21 5.09 8.42 6.11
N ARG A 22 4.20 9.41 6.03
CA ARG A 22 2.75 9.19 6.11
C ARG A 22 2.16 8.48 4.90
N SER A 23 2.76 8.63 3.72
CA SER A 23 2.29 7.94 2.50
C SER A 23 2.78 6.50 2.38
N PHE A 24 3.82 6.09 3.12
CA PHE A 24 4.26 4.69 3.15
C PHE A 24 3.63 3.89 4.30
N VAL A 25 3.40 4.53 5.45
CA VAL A 25 2.94 3.82 6.66
C VAL A 25 1.49 3.32 6.57
N ASP A 26 0.60 4.01 5.84
CA ASP A 26 -0.81 3.59 5.72
C ASP A 26 -0.96 2.34 4.83
N ASP A 27 -0.16 2.25 3.76
CA ASP A 27 -0.14 1.12 2.83
C ASP A 27 0.47 -0.13 3.49
N ASP A 28 1.56 0.03 4.25
CA ASP A 28 2.25 -1.08 4.92
C ASP A 28 1.41 -1.72 6.04
N ILE A 29 0.70 -0.93 6.85
CA ILE A 29 -0.12 -1.47 7.97
C ILE A 29 -1.30 -2.28 7.43
N ILE A 30 -1.96 -1.79 6.38
CA ILE A 30 -3.08 -2.50 5.74
C ILE A 30 -2.56 -3.75 5.00
N GLN A 31 -1.40 -3.66 4.33
CA GLN A 31 -0.76 -4.82 3.69
C GLN A 31 -0.36 -5.90 4.70
N ASP A 32 0.19 -5.58 5.87
CA ASP A 32 0.66 -6.57 6.84
C ASP A 32 -0.50 -7.41 7.43
N GLU A 33 -1.62 -6.77 7.74
CA GLU A 33 -2.87 -7.42 8.16
C GLU A 33 -3.46 -8.33 7.06
N LEU A 34 -3.37 -7.90 5.80
CA LEU A 34 -3.84 -8.64 4.64
C LEU A 34 -2.94 -9.84 4.30
N MET A 35 -1.61 -9.67 4.38
CA MET A 35 -0.61 -10.70 4.10
C MET A 35 -0.66 -11.87 5.09
N LYS A 36 -1.15 -11.66 6.32
CA LYS A 36 -1.40 -12.77 7.27
C LYS A 36 -2.44 -13.79 6.77
N ARG A 37 -3.30 -13.41 5.82
CA ARG A 37 -4.47 -14.21 5.41
C ARG A 37 -4.23 -15.07 4.17
N GLY A 38 -3.15 -14.84 3.42
CA GLY A 38 -2.86 -15.60 2.21
C GLY A 38 -1.48 -15.28 1.64
N SER A 39 -1.15 -15.86 0.48
CA SER A 39 0.13 -15.59 -0.17
C SER A 39 0.12 -14.20 -0.82
N PRO A 40 1.21 -13.42 -0.75
CA PRO A 40 1.29 -12.17 -1.47
C PRO A 40 1.16 -12.38 -2.98
N CYS A 41 0.47 -11.46 -3.64
CA CYS A 41 0.42 -11.38 -5.08
C CYS A 41 0.42 -9.93 -5.52
N SER A 42 0.82 -9.70 -6.77
CA SER A 42 0.86 -8.35 -7.33
C SER A 42 -0.07 -8.27 -8.53
N CYS A 43 -0.76 -7.14 -8.68
CA CYS A 43 -1.53 -6.79 -9.85
C CYS A 43 -1.01 -5.47 -10.44
N ILE A 44 -1.14 -5.30 -11.74
CA ILE A 44 -0.83 -4.02 -12.40
C ILE A 44 -2.14 -3.25 -12.55
N ARG A 45 -2.15 -1.99 -12.09
CA ARG A 45 -3.27 -1.06 -12.27
C ARG A 45 -2.72 0.33 -12.53
N TYR A 46 -3.13 0.98 -13.64
CA TYR A 46 -2.66 2.32 -14.04
C TYR A 46 -1.14 2.48 -13.95
N GLU A 47 -0.39 1.51 -14.49
CA GLU A 47 1.09 1.51 -14.49
C GLU A 47 1.74 1.42 -13.09
N ARG A 48 0.96 1.19 -12.03
CA ARG A 48 1.46 0.89 -10.69
C ARG A 48 1.29 -0.58 -10.36
N ILE A 49 2.27 -1.12 -9.63
CA ILE A 49 2.19 -2.46 -9.05
C ILE A 49 1.48 -2.31 -7.71
N VAL A 50 0.32 -2.96 -7.58
CA VAL A 50 -0.46 -3.01 -6.35
C VAL A 50 -0.28 -4.40 -5.75
N THR A 51 0.05 -4.47 -4.47
CA THR A 51 0.20 -5.72 -3.73
C THR A 51 -1.13 -6.11 -3.10
N GLY A 52 -1.45 -7.39 -3.12
CA GLY A 52 -2.68 -7.94 -2.59
C GLY A 52 -2.49 -9.37 -2.08
N VAL A 53 -3.61 -10.01 -1.78
CA VAL A 53 -3.70 -11.36 -1.23
C VAL A 53 -4.17 -12.33 -2.30
N TYR A 54 -3.42 -13.42 -2.45
CA TYR A 54 -3.77 -14.50 -3.36
C TYR A 54 -4.76 -15.44 -2.71
N TRP A 55 -5.85 -15.70 -3.43
CA TRP A 55 -6.89 -16.65 -3.06
C TRP A 55 -6.91 -17.80 -4.05
N PHE A 56 -6.47 -18.98 -3.60
CA PHE A 56 -6.47 -20.19 -4.41
C PHE A 56 -7.89 -20.70 -4.70
N ALA A 57 -8.10 -21.17 -5.94
CA ALA A 57 -9.36 -21.75 -6.42
C ALA A 57 -10.62 -20.88 -6.23
N ARG A 58 -10.44 -19.56 -6.11
CA ARG A 58 -11.53 -18.59 -6.09
C ARG A 58 -11.57 -17.78 -7.38
N LYS A 59 -12.80 -17.42 -7.78
CA LYS A 59 -13.07 -16.53 -8.94
C LYS A 59 -13.42 -15.11 -8.53
N THR A 60 -13.70 -14.88 -7.26
CA THR A 60 -14.10 -13.58 -6.72
C THR A 60 -13.42 -13.34 -5.38
N CYS A 61 -13.13 -12.07 -5.10
CA CYS A 61 -12.59 -11.66 -3.82
C CYS A 61 -13.64 -11.83 -2.72
N PRO A 62 -13.26 -12.31 -1.54
CA PRO A 62 -14.19 -12.37 -0.42
C PRO A 62 -14.62 -10.97 0.00
N ASP A 63 -15.92 -10.80 0.22
CA ASP A 63 -16.48 -9.58 0.77
C ASP A 63 -16.08 -9.38 2.24
N GLY A 64 -16.12 -8.12 2.70
CA GLY A 64 -15.84 -7.76 4.10
C GLY A 64 -14.36 -7.49 4.41
N TYR A 65 -13.48 -7.53 3.40
CA TYR A 65 -12.04 -7.32 3.55
C TYR A 65 -11.51 -6.03 2.91
N GLY A 66 -12.37 -5.19 2.33
CA GLY A 66 -11.95 -3.91 1.72
C GLY A 66 -11.14 -4.08 0.44
N TYR A 67 -11.42 -5.12 -0.35
CA TYR A 67 -10.80 -5.27 -1.66
C TYR A 67 -11.52 -4.40 -2.69
N ASP A 68 -10.81 -3.41 -3.24
CA ASP A 68 -11.32 -2.51 -4.28
C ASP A 68 -10.85 -2.91 -5.69
N TYR A 69 -9.90 -3.85 -5.77
CA TYR A 69 -9.36 -4.33 -7.03
C TYR A 69 -9.00 -5.81 -6.99
N SER A 70 -9.11 -6.44 -8.14
CA SER A 70 -8.72 -7.83 -8.31
C SER A 70 -8.12 -8.08 -9.68
N CYS A 71 -7.13 -8.97 -9.75
CA CYS A 71 -6.65 -9.51 -11.01
C CYS A 71 -6.72 -11.03 -11.01
N ASP A 72 -7.19 -11.59 -12.14
CA ASP A 72 -7.27 -13.03 -12.33
C ASP A 72 -5.88 -13.65 -12.40
N ARG A 73 -5.73 -14.81 -11.76
CA ARG A 73 -4.54 -15.66 -11.81
C ARG A 73 -4.94 -17.02 -12.37
N TRP A 74 -3.98 -17.78 -12.87
CA TRP A 74 -4.27 -19.06 -13.52
C TRP A 74 -5.02 -20.06 -12.61
N THR A 75 -4.72 -20.08 -11.31
CA THR A 75 -5.30 -21.04 -10.36
C THR A 75 -6.08 -20.36 -9.23
N GLY A 76 -6.51 -19.11 -9.41
CA GLY A 76 -7.19 -18.34 -8.38
C GLY A 76 -7.34 -16.87 -8.74
N ILE A 77 -7.45 -16.02 -7.72
CA ILE A 77 -7.59 -14.58 -7.88
C ILE A 77 -6.66 -13.84 -6.92
N CYS A 78 -6.14 -12.71 -7.36
CA CYS A 78 -5.36 -11.80 -6.53
C CYS A 78 -6.23 -10.60 -6.17
N CYS A 79 -6.40 -10.33 -4.87
CA CYS A 79 -7.30 -9.30 -4.34
C CYS A 79 -6.50 -8.23 -3.62
N ALA A 80 -6.60 -6.99 -4.08
CA ALA A 80 -5.86 -5.85 -3.56
C ALA A 80 -6.81 -4.75 -3.05
N ALA A 81 -6.41 -4.09 -1.97
CA ALA A 81 -6.97 -2.83 -1.53
C ALA A 81 -6.21 -1.69 -2.22
N LEU A 82 -6.88 -0.56 -2.47
CA LEU A 82 -6.33 0.60 -3.21
C LEU A 82 -6.31 1.86 -2.35
#